data_AF-A0A1X3J3U4-F1
#
_entry.id   AF-A0A1X3J3U4-F1
#
_cell.length_a   1.000
_cell.length_b   1.000
_cell.length_c   1.000
_cell.angle_alpha   90.00
_cell.angle_beta   90.00
_cell.angle_gamma   90.00
#
_symmetry.space_group_name_H-M   'P 1'
#
loop_
_entity.id
_entity.type
_entity.pdbx_description
1 polymer ?
#
loop_
_entity_poly.entity_id
_entity_poly.type
_entity_poly.pdbx_seq_one_letter_code
_entity_poly.pdbx_strand_id
1 'polypeptide(L)' 'MVADFFMGSGSAVKAAMALGRRAIGVELESERFLQTVKEIRDDFCR' A
#
# COMPACT_ATOMS: atom_id res chain seq x y z
N MET A 1 1.64 -1.73 13.55
CA MET A 1 2.54 -1.53 12.41
C MET A 1 2.50 -2.81 11.59
N VAL A 2 2.32 -2.71 10.28
CA VAL A 2 2.28 -3.85 9.33
C VAL A 2 3.39 -3.65 8.31
N ALA A 3 4.07 -4.71 7.92
CA ALA A 3 5.04 -4.67 6.83
C ALA A 3 4.67 -5.73 5.79
N ASP A 4 4.69 -5.33 4.53
CA ASP A 4 4.42 -6.19 3.37
C ASP A 4 5.57 -6.04 2.38
N PHE A 5 6.37 -7.10 2.21
CA PHE A 5 7.56 -7.06 1.34
C PHE A 5 7.26 -7.39 -0.13
N PHE A 6 6.04 -7.87 -0.42
CA PHE A 6 5.57 -8.19 -1.77
C PHE A 6 4.18 -7.58 -1.95
N MET A 7 4.17 -6.25 -2.01
CA MET A 7 2.94 -5.47 -1.90
C MET A 7 1.93 -5.83 -2.98
N GLY A 8 2.35 -6.14 -4.21
CA GLY A 8 1.42 -6.55 -5.27
C GLY A 8 0.35 -5.48 -5.54
N SER A 9 -0.92 -5.74 -5.21
CA SER A 9 -2.01 -4.74 -5.27
C SER A 9 -2.15 -3.85 -4.03
N GLY A 10 -1.32 -4.07 -3.01
CA GLY A 10 -1.34 -3.35 -1.74
C GLY A 10 -2.46 -3.74 -0.79
N SER A 11 -3.08 -4.91 -0.94
CA SER A 11 -4.25 -5.31 -0.13
C SER A 11 -3.98 -5.28 1.38
N ALA A 12 -2.83 -5.80 1.83
CA ALA A 12 -2.45 -5.80 3.24
C ALA A 12 -2.18 -4.38 3.76
N VAL A 13 -1.55 -3.53 2.95
CA VAL A 13 -1.31 -2.11 3.26
C VAL A 13 -2.63 -1.34 3.36
N LYS A 14 -3.51 -1.47 2.36
CA LYS A 14 -4.84 -0.83 2.33
C LYS A 14 -5.70 -1.24 3.53
N ALA A 15 -5.72 -2.53 3.88
CA ALA A 15 -6.45 -3.02 5.06
C ALA A 15 -5.88 -2.44 6.37
N ALA A 16 -4.55 -2.37 6.49
CA ALA A 16 -3.92 -1.75 7.65
C ALA A 16 -4.27 -0.25 7.76
N MET A 17 -4.25 0.48 6.65
CA MET A 17 -4.62 1.90 6.59
C MET A 17 -6.08 2.14 6.94
N ALA A 18 -7.01 1.33 6.43
CA ALA A 18 -8.44 1.41 6.77
C ALA A 18 -8.73 1.21 8.26
N LEU A 19 -7.87 0.44 8.96
CA LEU A 19 -7.93 0.23 10.40
C LEU A 19 -7.16 1.31 11.20
N GLY A 20 -6.69 2.38 10.56
CA GLY A 20 -5.91 3.45 11.20
C GLY A 20 -4.50 3.02 11.63
N ARG A 21 -3.98 1.91 11.09
CA ARG A 21 -2.64 1.40 11.43
C ARG A 21 -1.61 1.93 10.45
N ARG A 22 -0.39 2.16 10.94
CA ARG A 22 0.79 2.41 10.09
C ARG A 22 1.22 1.14 9.36
N ALA A 23 1.58 1.27 8.09
CA ALA A 23 2.06 0.18 7.24
C ALA A 23 3.28 0.59 6.40
N ILE A 24 4.11 -0.40 6.02
CA ILE A 24 5.24 -0.27 5.09
C ILE A 24 5.04 -1.32 4.00
N GLY A 25 5.09 -0.92 2.73
CA GLY A 25 4.99 -1.80 1.56
C GLY A 25 6.24 -1.71 0.70
N VAL A 26 6.75 -2.85 0.22
CA VAL A 26 7.84 -2.94 -0.77
C VAL A 26 7.33 -3.69 -2.00
N GLU A 27 7.67 -3.19 -3.17
CA GLU A 27 7.41 -3.85 -4.46
C GLU A 27 8.60 -3.56 -5.38
N LEU A 28 9.09 -4.58 -6.06
CA LEU A 28 10.24 -4.48 -6.96
C LEU A 28 9.82 -4.07 -8.36
N GLU A 29 8.60 -4.44 -8.77
CA GLU A 29 8.04 -4.05 -10.06
C GLU A 29 7.56 -2.59 -10.01
N SER A 30 8.31 -1.70 -10.67
CA SER A 30 8.11 -0.25 -10.57
C SER A 30 6.73 0.20 -11.05
N GLU A 31 6.23 -0.37 -12.15
CA GLU A 31 4.89 -0.05 -12.65
C GLU A 31 3.81 -0.44 -11.64
N ARG A 32 3.97 -1.62 -11.01
CA ARG A 32 3.04 -2.13 -10.01
C ARG A 32 3.08 -1.32 -8.72
N PHE A 33 4.27 -0.91 -8.30
CA PHE A 33 4.48 -0.01 -7.17
C PHE A 33 3.76 1.32 -7.38
N LEU A 34 4.02 1.98 -8.53
CA LEU A 34 3.44 3.30 -8.84
C LEU A 34 1.92 3.24 -8.94
N GLN A 35 1.36 2.19 -9.56
CA GLN A 35 -0.08 1.96 -9.60
C GLN A 35 -0.66 1.90 -8.17
N THR A 36 -0.08 1.06 -7.32
CA THR A 36 -0.58 0.85 -5.95
C THR A 36 -0.46 2.11 -5.10
N VAL A 37 0.63 2.86 -5.22
CA VAL A 37 0.81 4.15 -4.53
C VAL A 37 -0.23 5.17 -4.97
N LYS A 38 -0.56 5.24 -6.26
CA LYS A 38 -1.60 6.13 -6.76
C LYS A 38 -2.96 5.78 -6.15
N GLU A 39 -3.35 4.50 -6.20
CA GLU A 39 -4.60 4.03 -5.60
C GLU A 39 -4.68 4.36 -4.10
N ILE A 40 -3.60 4.09 -3.34
CA ILE A 40 -3.55 4.41 -1.91
C ILE A 40 -3.70 5.92 -1.65
N ARG A 41 -3.07 6.77 -2.46
CA ARG A 41 -3.18 8.24 -2.31
C ARG A 41 -4.60 8.72 -2.59
N ASP A 42 -5.24 8.19 -3.62
CA ASP A 42 -6.60 8.56 -4.02
C ASP A 42 -7.64 8.12 -2.96
N ASP A 43 -7.42 6.97 -2.32
CA ASP A 43 -8.31 6.34 -1.34
C ASP A 43 -8.13 6.86 0.10
N PHE A 44 -6.89 7.15 0.53
CA PHE A 44 -6.57 7.38 1.96
C PHE A 44 -5.86 8.71 2.28
N CYS A 45 -5.36 9.46 1.29
CA CYS A 45 -4.58 10.69 1.53
C CYS A 45 -5.28 11.98 1.09
N ARG A 46 -6.62 12.02 1.15
CA ARG A 46 -7.39 13.24 0.90
C ARG A 46 -7.29 14.23 2.05
#